data_AF-A0A967UIA8-F1
#
_entry.id   AF-A0A967UIA8-F1
#
_cell.length_a   1.000
_cell.length_b   1.000
_cell.length_c   1.000
_cell.angle_alpha   90.00
_cell.angle_beta   90.00
_cell.angle_gamma   90.00
#
_symmetry.space_group_name_H-M   'P 1'
#
loop_
_entity.id
_entity.type
_entity.pdbx_description
1 polymer ?
#
loop_
_entity_poly.entity_id
_entity_poly.type
_entity_poly.pdbx_seq_one_letter_code
_entity_poly.pdbx_strand_id
1 'polypeptide(L)'
;MAKIVPFRGLRFNPDKISDLSRVVAPPYDAMTPAVQERFCGRSPYNVANLVRRHEAESEKERFSHYGRAAREFEKWRQQQVLVRERHHVVYLCEQRYENEEGDTV
;
A
#
# COMPACT_ATOMS: atom_id res chain seq x y z
N MET A 1 -15.65 -25.49 11.78
CA MET A 1 -14.75 -24.62 12.57
C MET A 1 -13.78 -23.93 11.60
N ALA A 2 -13.56 -22.62 11.73
CA ALA A 2 -12.67 -21.89 10.82
C ALA A 2 -11.20 -22.27 11.07
N LYS A 3 -10.42 -22.45 10.00
CA LYS A 3 -8.98 -22.71 10.07
C LYS A 3 -8.21 -21.41 9.81
N ILE A 4 -7.47 -20.93 10.81
CA ILE A 4 -6.59 -19.77 10.68
C ILE A 4 -5.18 -20.27 10.38
N VAL A 5 -4.61 -19.88 9.24
CA VAL A 5 -3.27 -20.28 8.82
C VAL A 5 -2.37 -19.05 8.77
N PRO A 6 -1.30 -18.99 9.58
CA PRO A 6 -0.39 -17.84 9.57
C PRO A 6 0.41 -17.80 8.27
N PHE A 7 0.81 -16.60 7.85
CA PHE A 7 1.61 -16.40 6.64
C PHE A 7 2.73 -15.40 6.88
N ARG A 8 3.71 -15.40 5.98
CA ARG A 8 4.76 -14.38 5.97
C ARG A 8 4.27 -13.21 5.14
N GLY A 9 3.76 -12.17 5.78
CA GLY A 9 3.32 -10.96 5.08
C GLY A 9 4.52 -10.10 4.67
N LEU A 10 4.23 -9.13 3.80
CA LEU A 10 5.15 -8.08 3.40
C LEU A 10 4.67 -6.78 4.02
N ARG A 11 5.54 -6.07 4.74
CA ARG A 11 5.20 -4.82 5.42
C ARG A 11 6.27 -3.76 5.21
N PHE A 12 5.92 -2.51 5.46
CA PHE A 12 6.92 -1.45 5.59
C PHE A 12 7.86 -1.74 6.76
N ASN A 13 9.14 -1.44 6.55
CA ASN A 13 10.17 -1.59 7.55
C ASN A 13 10.15 -0.38 8.51
N PRO A 14 9.84 -0.56 9.81
CA PRO A 14 9.79 0.53 10.79
C PRO A 14 11.13 1.21 10.99
N ASP A 15 12.25 0.54 10.73
CA ASP A 15 13.60 1.13 10.82
C ASP A 15 13.85 2.17 9.72
N LYS A 16 13.10 2.08 8.60
CA LYS A 16 13.20 3.01 7.47
C LYS A 16 12.01 3.96 7.38
N ILE A 17 10.83 3.49 7.80
CA ILE A 17 9.56 4.20 7.74
C ILE A 17 9.02 4.30 9.17
N SER A 18 9.38 5.39 9.84
CA SER A 18 8.91 5.67 11.21
C SER A 18 7.45 6.13 11.26
N ASP A 19 6.93 6.69 10.17
CA ASP A 19 5.56 7.20 10.07
C ASP A 19 4.82 6.56 8.88
N LEU A 20 3.94 5.60 9.20
CA LEU A 20 3.15 4.89 8.20
C LEU A 20 2.16 5.81 7.46
N SER A 21 1.69 6.90 8.08
CA SER A 21 0.71 7.81 7.46
C SER A 21 1.24 8.50 6.19
N ARG A 22 2.57 8.53 6.04
CA ARG A 22 3.26 9.10 4.87
C ARG A 22 3.37 8.14 3.70
N VAL A 23 3.23 6.84 3.94
CA VAL A 23 3.46 5.80 2.92
C VAL A 23 2.21 5.02 2.53
N VAL A 24 1.12 5.16 3.27
CA VAL A 24 -0.19 4.62 2.89
C VAL A 24 -0.97 5.61 2.04
N ALA A 25 -1.96 5.11 1.31
CA ALA A 25 -2.86 5.87 0.46
C ALA A 25 -4.28 5.29 0.58
N PRO A 26 -5.32 6.07 0.26
CA PRO A 26 -6.67 5.54 0.19
C PRO A 26 -6.80 4.47 -0.92
N PRO A 27 -7.88 3.67 -0.91
CA PRO A 27 -8.21 2.72 -1.95
C PRO A 27 -8.22 3.34 -3.36
N TYR A 28 -7.92 2.53 -4.38
CA TYR A 28 -7.69 3.00 -5.75
C TYR A 28 -8.92 3.67 -6.41
N ASP A 29 -10.13 3.34 -5.97
CA ASP A 29 -11.40 3.91 -6.42
C ASP A 29 -11.64 5.33 -5.88
N ALA A 30 -10.97 5.72 -4.79
CA ALA A 30 -10.97 7.07 -4.24
C ALA A 30 -9.79 7.94 -4.74
N MET A 31 -8.93 7.41 -5.62
CA MET A 31 -7.70 8.07 -6.08
C MET A 31 -7.93 8.88 -7.37
N THR A 32 -8.56 10.05 -7.25
CA THR A 32 -8.61 11.03 -8.36
C THR A 32 -7.20 11.48 -8.76
N PRO A 33 -6.96 12.04 -9.96
CA PRO A 33 -5.63 12.49 -10.38
C PRO A 33 -4.95 13.43 -9.37
N ALA A 34 -5.70 14.38 -8.80
CA ALA A 34 -5.19 15.30 -7.78
C ALA A 34 -4.84 14.60 -6.46
N VAL A 35 -5.65 13.63 -6.03
CA VAL A 35 -5.35 12.79 -4.86
C VAL A 35 -4.10 11.96 -5.12
N GLN A 36 -3.99 11.37 -6.30
CA GLN A 36 -2.86 10.55 -6.70
C GLN A 36 -1.55 11.35 -6.68
N GLU A 37 -1.52 12.54 -7.27
CA GLU A 37 -0.37 13.43 -7.25
C GLU A 37 0.03 13.81 -5.81
N ARG A 38 -0.95 14.18 -4.98
CA ARG A 38 -0.73 14.50 -3.56
C ARG A 38 -0.07 13.34 -2.82
N PHE A 39 -0.59 12.11 -2.95
CA PHE A 39 -0.04 10.95 -2.23
C PHE A 39 1.30 10.49 -2.79
N CYS A 40 1.51 10.54 -4.11
CA CYS A 40 2.83 10.28 -4.71
C CYS A 40 3.89 11.27 -4.21
N GLY A 41 3.51 12.54 -4.00
CA GLY A 41 4.41 13.59 -3.52
C GLY A 41 4.72 13.55 -2.01
N ARG A 42 3.94 12.84 -1.19
CA ARG A 42 4.15 12.77 0.28
C ARG A 42 5.44 12.04 0.67
N SER A 43 5.79 11.02 -0.10
CA SER A 43 6.96 10.16 0.13
C SER A 43 7.33 9.42 -1.16
N PRO A 44 8.64 9.25 -1.46
CA PRO A 44 9.07 8.39 -2.56
C PRO A 44 8.63 6.92 -2.36
N TYR A 45 8.32 6.52 -1.13
CA TYR A 45 7.87 5.18 -0.76
C TYR A 45 6.36 5.10 -0.51
N ASN A 46 5.58 6.12 -0.91
CA ASN A 46 4.13 6.04 -0.79
C ASN A 46 3.56 5.02 -1.78
N VAL A 47 2.71 4.11 -1.30
CA VAL A 47 2.11 3.01 -2.07
C VAL A 47 1.36 3.50 -3.32
N ALA A 48 0.89 4.76 -3.34
CA ALA A 48 0.35 5.42 -4.54
C ALA A 48 1.30 5.36 -5.75
N ASN A 49 2.61 5.35 -5.53
CA ASN A 49 3.61 5.20 -6.60
C ASN A 49 3.55 3.82 -7.29
N LEU A 50 3.01 2.80 -6.62
CA LEU A 50 2.84 1.44 -7.15
C LEU A 50 1.45 1.20 -7.74
N VAL A 51 0.42 1.86 -7.21
CA VAL A 51 -1.00 1.57 -7.55
C VAL A 51 -1.67 2.63 -8.43
N ARG A 52 -0.97 3.73 -8.72
CA ARG A 52 -1.44 4.81 -9.60
C ARG A 52 -2.01 4.26 -10.91
N ARG A 53 -3.09 4.85 -11.42
CA ARG A 53 -3.54 4.63 -12.81
C ARG A 53 -3.27 5.88 -13.64
N HIS A 54 -2.95 5.70 -14.92
CA HIS A 54 -3.03 6.77 -15.90
C HIS A 54 -4.29 6.56 -16.74
N GLU A 55 -5.12 7.59 -16.86
CA GLU A 55 -6.44 7.52 -17.50
C GLU A 55 -6.36 7.30 -19.03
N ALA A 56 -5.18 7.47 -19.64
CA ALA A 56 -4.97 7.46 -21.08
C ALA A 56 -4.08 6.30 -21.57
N GLU A 57 -4.10 5.14 -20.91
CA GLU A 57 -3.27 4.00 -21.31
C GLU A 57 -4.00 3.10 -22.33
N SER A 58 -3.49 3.08 -23.56
CA SER A 58 -3.67 1.97 -24.49
C SER A 58 -3.25 0.65 -23.83
N GLU A 59 -3.69 -0.49 -24.37
CA GLU A 59 -3.36 -1.81 -23.80
C GLU A 59 -1.84 -2.02 -23.63
N LYS A 60 -1.04 -1.52 -24.58
CA LYS A 60 0.43 -1.54 -24.50
C LYS A 60 0.98 -0.68 -23.35
N GLU A 61 0.36 0.45 -23.06
CA GLU A 61 0.74 1.33 -21.95
C GLU A 61 0.36 0.73 -20.60
N ARG A 62 -0.75 -0.01 -20.50
CA ARG A 62 -1.11 -0.77 -19.29
C ARG A 62 -0.07 -1.82 -18.92
N PHE A 63 0.46 -2.56 -19.89
CA PHE A 63 1.56 -3.51 -19.63
C PHE A 63 2.83 -2.79 -19.16
N SER A 64 3.12 -1.61 -19.71
CA SER A 64 4.24 -0.77 -19.27
C SER A 64 4.07 -0.26 -17.84
N HIS A 65 2.84 0.08 -17.43
CA HIS A 65 2.51 0.50 -16.08
C HIS A 65 2.83 -0.59 -15.04
N TYR A 66 2.27 -1.79 -15.21
CA TYR A 66 2.54 -2.89 -14.28
C TYR A 66 4.01 -3.29 -14.27
N GLY A 67 4.70 -3.20 -15.42
CA GLY A 67 6.15 -3.41 -15.51
C GLY A 67 6.94 -2.39 -14.68
N ARG A 68 6.56 -1.11 -14.72
CA ARG A 68 7.15 -0.06 -13.88
C ARG A 68 6.88 -0.30 -12.39
N ALA A 69 5.63 -0.60 -12.04
CA ALA A 69 5.24 -0.88 -10.65
C ALA A 69 6.00 -2.10 -10.10
N ALA A 70 6.14 -3.17 -10.88
CA ALA A 70 6.90 -4.36 -10.51
C ALA A 70 8.39 -4.03 -10.26
N ARG A 71 9.01 -3.23 -11.14
CA ARG A 71 10.40 -2.79 -10.96
C ARG A 71 10.57 -1.94 -9.71
N GLU A 72 9.64 -1.04 -9.44
CA GLU A 72 9.71 -0.16 -8.27
C GLU A 72 9.47 -0.93 -6.97
N PHE A 73 8.50 -1.84 -6.97
CA PHE A 73 8.26 -2.77 -5.87
C PHE A 73 9.49 -3.63 -5.55
N GLU A 74 10.16 -4.15 -6.57
CA GLU A 74 11.38 -4.94 -6.37
C GLU A 74 12.53 -4.10 -5.81
N LYS A 75 12.71 -2.85 -6.28
CA LYS A 75 13.66 -1.92 -5.66
C LYS A 75 13.35 -1.69 -4.19
N TRP A 76 12.09 -1.51 -3.81
CA TRP A 76 11.71 -1.29 -2.41
C TRP A 76 12.04 -2.51 -1.53
N ARG A 77 11.92 -3.72 -2.08
CA ARG A 77 12.35 -4.96 -1.39
C ARG A 77 13.87 -5.03 -1.24
N GLN A 78 14.62 -4.74 -2.30
CA GLN A 78 16.09 -4.72 -2.27
C GLN A 78 16.61 -3.66 -1.29
N GLN A 79 15.97 -2.50 -1.27
CA GLN A 79 16.25 -1.41 -0.34
C GLN A 79 15.72 -1.68 1.08
N GLN A 80 15.09 -2.82 1.36
CA GLN A 80 14.52 -3.14 2.67
C GLN A 80 13.51 -2.09 3.18
N VAL A 81 12.85 -1.37 2.27
CA VAL A 81 11.70 -0.52 2.58
C VAL A 81 10.48 -1.39 2.81
N LEU A 82 10.32 -2.43 1.98
CA LEU A 82 9.38 -3.52 2.18
C LEU A 82 10.15 -4.76 2.64
N VAL A 83 9.75 -5.30 3.79
CA VAL A 83 10.37 -6.48 4.39
C VAL A 83 9.33 -7.59 4.56
N ARG A 84 9.76 -8.82 4.28
CA ARG A 84 8.94 -10.02 4.49
C ARG A 84 9.21 -10.56 5.88
N GLU A 85 8.17 -10.99 6.57
CA GLU A 85 8.35 -11.60 7.89
C GLU A 85 9.27 -12.83 7.83
N ARG A 86 10.08 -12.99 8.87
CA ARG A 86 10.95 -14.17 9.03
C ARG A 86 10.12 -15.41 9.37
N HIS A 87 9.08 -15.24 10.18
CA HIS A 87 8.23 -16.31 10.68
C HIS A 87 6.79 -16.17 10.16
N HIS A 88 6.04 -17.26 10.13
CA HIS A 88 4.61 -17.21 9.84
C HIS A 88 3.91 -16.53 11.02
N VAL A 89 3.14 -15.46 10.75
CA VAL A 89 2.45 -14.68 11.76
C VAL A 89 0.97 -14.52 11.42
N VAL A 90 0.17 -14.19 12.44
CA VAL A 90 -1.21 -13.74 12.30
C VAL A 90 -1.22 -12.23 12.45
N TYR A 91 -1.87 -11.53 11.52
CA TYR A 91 -2.05 -10.08 11.57
C TYR A 91 -3.42 -9.76 12.14
N LEU A 92 -3.46 -9.16 13.33
CA LEU A 92 -4.69 -8.66 13.92
C LEU A 92 -4.93 -7.23 13.44
N CYS A 93 -6.12 -6.96 12.92
CA CYS A 93 -6.60 -5.63 12.61
C CYS A 93 -7.82 -5.38 13.48
N GLU A 94 -7.75 -4.35 14.34
CA GLU A 94 -8.89 -3.81 15.06
C GLU A 94 -9.14 -2.42 14.50
N GLN A 95 -10.39 -2.14 14.15
CA GLN A 95 -10.80 -0.83 13.68
C GLN A 95 -12.01 -0.41 14.49
N ARG A 96 -11.98 0.84 14.94
CA ARG A 96 -13.11 1.50 15.60
C ARG A 96 -13.53 2.70 14.77
N TYR A 97 -14.83 2.96 14.70
CA TYR A 97 -15.37 4.10 13.99
C TYR A 97 -16.56 4.69 14.74
N GLU A 98 -16.76 5.99 14.57
CA GLU A 98 -17.96 6.67 15.05
C GLU A 98 -19.04 6.55 13.97
N ASN A 99 -20.24 6.10 14.35
CA ASN A 99 -21.40 6.13 13.47
C ASN A 99 -21.98 7.56 13.38
N GLU A 100 -23.00 7.76 12.54
CA GLU A 100 -23.64 9.08 12.36
C GLU A 100 -24.31 9.62 13.64
N GLU A 101 -24.56 8.75 14.63
CA GLU A 101 -25.20 9.07 15.91
C GLU A 101 -24.16 9.40 17.01
N GLY A 102 -22.86 9.25 16.72
CA GLY A 102 -21.75 9.54 17.64
C GLY A 102 -21.31 8.36 18.52
N ASP A 103 -21.86 7.16 18.30
CA ASP A 103 -21.44 5.96 19.02
C ASP A 103 -20.18 5.35 18.40
N THR A 104 -19.22 4.96 19.25
CA THR A 104 -18.04 4.21 18.82
C THR A 104 -18.35 2.71 18.75
N VAL A 105 -18.18 2.13 17.55
CA VAL A 105 -18.33 0.69 17.28
C VAL A 105 -16.99 0.07 16.91
#